data_AF-A0A3M1L6Z3-F1
#
_entry.id   AF-A0A3M1L6Z3-F1
#
_cell.length_a   1.000
_cell.length_b   1.000
_cell.length_c   1.000
_cell.angle_alpha   90.00
_cell.angle_beta   90.00
_cell.angle_gamma   90.00
#
_symmetry.space_group_name_H-M   'P 1'
#
loop_
_entity.id
_entity.type
_entity.pdbx_description
1 polymer ?
#
loop_
_entity_poly.entity_id
_entity_poly.type
_entity_poly.pdbx_seq_one_letter_code
_entity_poly.pdbx_strand_id
1 'polypeptide(L)'
;MYLFDTVKLINRSLVKWFLVSLIVFSSITSLNACLSPQNSTSTDDYQVKKVNLDTIKSAKAGVKHTKSSSSSDFLLPKSLTKPQLIAQTPYTPKQQYIPADPTNYGQRYAKDYKGKPVDNDWLVVLHETVYSANSAINTFTKANYRDEDQVSYHALIKLDGTIIYLVPPEYRAYGAGNSVFMSARGEETVQTNPQLPPSVNNFAYHVSLETPPDGANSNPYHSGYTEYQYHSLAWLLGHFKISSDRITTHKQVDRSGQRADPRSFERQKFLGLFQSYQKFIQYQADT
;
A
#
# COMPACT_ATOMS: atom_id res chain seq x y z
N MET A 1 20.82 -46.45 48.31
CA MET A 1 20.42 -45.56 49.41
C MET A 1 21.41 -44.39 49.42
N TYR A 2 20.89 -43.15 49.37
CA TYR A 2 21.54 -41.82 49.24
C TYR A 2 22.21 -41.51 47.89
N LEU A 3 21.83 -40.52 47.07
CA LEU A 3 21.35 -39.11 47.13
C LEU A 3 22.45 -38.10 46.71
N PHE A 4 22.10 -37.30 45.70
CA PHE A 4 22.55 -35.96 45.25
C PHE A 4 23.94 -35.44 45.66
N ASP A 5 24.72 -34.89 44.71
CA ASP A 5 24.67 -33.43 44.50
C ASP A 5 25.35 -32.90 43.23
N THR A 6 24.91 -31.71 42.89
CA THR A 6 25.11 -30.88 41.71
C THR A 6 26.44 -30.12 41.67
N VAL A 7 27.05 -29.96 40.49
CA VAL A 7 28.02 -28.87 40.22
C VAL A 7 27.75 -28.22 38.86
N LYS A 8 27.53 -26.92 38.93
CA LYS A 8 27.43 -25.91 37.88
C LYS A 8 28.61 -25.99 36.89
N LEU A 9 28.32 -25.98 35.58
CA LEU A 9 29.23 -25.37 34.60
C LEU A 9 28.59 -24.11 34.01
N ILE A 10 29.15 -23.00 34.44
CA ILE A 10 29.04 -21.68 33.81
C ILE A 10 29.92 -21.74 32.56
N ASN A 11 29.35 -21.49 31.38
CA ASN A 11 30.15 -21.04 30.24
C ASN A 11 29.58 -19.73 29.70
N ARG A 12 30.37 -18.68 29.88
CA ARG A 12 30.14 -17.32 29.38
C ARG A 12 30.68 -17.27 27.96
N SER A 13 29.83 -17.00 26.97
CA SER A 13 30.28 -16.33 25.74
C SER A 13 29.10 -15.79 24.93
N LEU A 14 29.06 -14.45 24.87
CA LEU A 14 28.66 -13.60 23.74
C LEU A 14 27.16 -13.44 23.40
N VAL A 15 26.58 -12.53 24.18
CA VAL A 15 25.71 -11.43 23.75
C VAL A 15 26.23 -10.76 22.47
N LYS A 16 25.38 -10.64 21.43
CA LYS A 16 25.20 -9.50 20.51
C LYS A 16 24.45 -9.92 19.24
N TRP A 17 23.14 -9.70 19.17
CA TRP A 17 22.42 -9.47 17.90
C TRP A 17 21.23 -8.55 18.18
N PHE A 18 21.43 -7.25 17.94
CA PHE A 18 20.41 -6.21 17.93
C PHE A 18 20.77 -5.23 16.80
N LEU A 19 19.73 -4.79 16.08
CA LEU A 19 19.69 -3.76 15.02
C LEU A 19 20.34 -4.05 13.66
N VAL A 20 19.51 -4.43 12.69
CA VAL A 20 19.47 -3.75 11.39
C VAL A 20 18.00 -3.49 11.02
N SER A 21 17.45 -2.43 11.59
CA SER A 21 16.44 -1.61 10.93
C SER A 21 17.03 -0.21 10.91
N LEU A 22 17.86 0.05 9.89
CA LEU A 22 18.39 1.37 9.62
C LEU A 22 18.86 1.42 8.15
N ILE A 23 18.09 2.18 7.38
CA ILE A 23 18.53 3.09 6.31
C ILE A 23 20.04 3.06 6.06
N VAL A 24 20.45 2.60 4.87
CA VAL A 24 21.80 2.84 4.35
C VAL A 24 21.84 4.27 3.78
N PHE A 25 22.28 5.23 4.59
CA PHE A 25 22.92 6.46 4.12
C PHE A 25 24.42 6.33 4.40
N SER A 26 25.23 6.23 3.35
CA SER A 26 26.67 6.47 3.45
C SER A 26 26.95 7.94 3.16
N SER A 27 27.22 8.70 4.22
CA SER A 27 27.84 10.02 4.15
C SER A 27 29.31 9.86 3.76
N ILE A 28 29.72 10.40 2.62
CA ILE A 28 31.14 10.63 2.31
C ILE A 28 31.47 12.06 2.68
N THR A 29 32.25 12.23 3.73
CA THR A 29 33.06 13.43 3.97
C THR A 29 34.36 13.31 3.18
N SER A 30 34.58 14.19 2.22
CA SER A 30 35.92 14.52 1.72
C SER A 30 36.05 16.03 1.57
N LEU A 31 36.87 16.60 2.44
CA LEU A 31 37.49 17.92 2.27
C LEU A 31 38.58 17.79 1.19
N ASN A 32 38.48 18.57 0.13
CA ASN A 32 39.63 19.25 -0.47
C ASN A 32 39.16 20.49 -1.23
N ALA A 33 39.97 21.53 -1.07
CA ALA A 33 39.65 22.91 -1.35
C ALA A 33 39.88 23.31 -2.82
N CYS A 34 39.18 24.40 -3.16
CA CYS A 34 39.59 25.49 -4.05
C CYS A 34 39.87 25.17 -5.53
N LEU A 35 38.95 25.60 -6.39
CA LEU A 35 39.20 26.64 -7.42
C LEU A 35 37.88 26.97 -8.13
N SER A 36 37.49 28.23 -8.06
CA SER A 36 36.53 28.92 -8.93
C SER A 36 37.29 30.16 -9.47
N PRO A 37 36.95 30.78 -10.62
CA PRO A 37 35.61 31.37 -10.76
C PRO A 37 35.04 31.54 -12.19
N GLN A 38 33.78 32.04 -12.20
CA GLN A 38 33.03 32.74 -13.28
C GLN A 38 32.34 31.84 -14.33
N ASN A 39 31.09 32.02 -14.79
CA ASN A 39 29.94 32.87 -14.46
C ASN A 39 28.76 32.42 -15.38
N SER A 40 27.54 32.90 -15.12
CA SER A 40 26.31 32.94 -15.96
C SER A 40 25.13 32.01 -15.60
N THR A 41 24.29 32.53 -14.69
CA THR A 41 22.85 32.86 -14.87
C THR A 41 21.91 31.87 -15.59
N SER A 42 20.91 31.31 -14.88
CA SER A 42 19.56 31.90 -14.77
C SER A 42 18.65 31.02 -13.91
N THR A 43 18.15 31.57 -12.80
CA THR A 43 17.07 30.98 -11.98
C THR A 43 15.83 31.84 -12.16
N ASP A 44 14.75 31.26 -12.69
CA ASP A 44 13.44 31.89 -12.72
C ASP A 44 12.71 31.70 -11.39
N ASP A 45 12.23 32.83 -10.89
CA ASP A 45 11.65 33.13 -9.60
C ASP A 45 10.13 32.90 -9.63
N TYR A 46 9.61 31.96 -8.83
CA TYR A 46 8.17 31.81 -8.61
C TYR A 46 7.77 32.47 -7.29
N GLN A 47 7.34 33.72 -7.41
CA GLN A 47 6.78 34.53 -6.33
C GLN A 47 5.35 34.07 -5.98
N VAL A 48 5.17 33.58 -4.75
CA VAL A 48 3.86 33.29 -4.16
C VAL A 48 3.26 34.58 -3.60
N LYS A 49 2.18 35.07 -4.24
CA LYS A 49 1.35 36.17 -3.70
C LYS A 49 0.58 35.69 -2.46
N LYS A 50 0.84 36.33 -1.32
CA LYS A 50 0.00 36.26 -0.11
C LYS A 50 -1.38 36.86 -0.39
N VAL A 51 -2.44 36.09 -0.14
CA VAL A 51 -3.82 36.59 -0.14
C VAL A 51 -4.11 37.23 1.22
N ASN A 52 -4.55 38.50 1.19
CA ASN A 52 -4.91 39.30 2.35
C ASN A 52 -6.34 38.95 2.80
N LEU A 53 -6.52 38.61 4.08
CA LEU A 53 -7.73 38.02 4.66
C LEU A 53 -8.53 39.03 5.48
N ASP A 54 -8.85 40.20 4.92
CA ASP A 54 -9.53 41.29 5.65
C ASP A 54 -10.76 41.88 4.92
N THR A 55 -11.50 41.08 4.15
CA THR A 55 -12.74 41.59 3.51
C THR A 55 -13.88 40.58 3.50
N ILE A 56 -14.34 40.17 4.68
CA ILE A 56 -15.72 39.67 4.86
C ILE A 56 -16.28 40.20 6.20
N LYS A 57 -16.60 41.50 6.22
CA LYS A 57 -17.57 42.07 7.14
C LYS A 57 -18.40 43.06 6.34
N SER A 58 -19.66 42.72 6.07
CA SER A 58 -20.84 43.61 5.95
C SER A 58 -21.90 43.03 5.01
N ALA A 59 -22.86 42.28 5.56
CA ALA A 59 -24.23 42.25 5.06
C ALA A 59 -25.18 41.73 6.17
N LYS A 60 -25.68 42.69 6.96
CA LYS A 60 -26.96 42.68 7.68
C LYS A 60 -28.10 42.23 6.75
N ALA A 61 -29.31 41.84 7.15
CA ALA A 61 -29.97 41.47 8.39
C ALA A 61 -31.44 41.18 7.99
N GLY A 62 -32.12 40.32 8.75
CA GLY A 62 -33.58 40.33 8.90
C GLY A 62 -34.36 39.35 8.02
N VAL A 63 -35.04 38.39 8.65
CA VAL A 63 -36.52 38.39 8.79
C VAL A 63 -36.95 37.41 9.91
N LYS A 64 -38.06 37.81 10.54
CA LYS A 64 -38.72 37.44 11.80
C LYS A 64 -39.10 35.97 12.03
N HIS A 65 -39.10 35.63 13.32
CA HIS A 65 -39.87 34.54 13.94
C HIS A 65 -41.40 34.71 13.77
N THR A 66 -42.09 33.62 13.46
CA THR A 66 -43.45 33.35 13.91
C THR A 66 -43.54 31.90 14.39
N LYS A 67 -44.18 31.69 15.55
CA LYS A 67 -44.60 30.38 16.07
C LYS A 67 -46.07 30.20 15.71
N SER A 68 -46.46 29.04 15.19
CA SER A 68 -47.79 28.46 15.43
C SER A 68 -47.74 26.93 15.28
N SER A 69 -48.39 26.28 16.23
CA SER A 69 -48.74 24.87 16.31
C SER A 69 -49.79 24.47 15.27
N SER A 70 -49.73 23.24 14.74
CA SER A 70 -50.79 22.23 14.86
C SER A 70 -50.58 21.07 13.89
N SER A 71 -50.66 19.86 14.43
CA SER A 71 -50.88 18.57 13.78
C SER A 71 -52.00 18.57 12.73
N SER A 72 -51.74 18.00 11.55
CA SER A 72 -52.73 17.21 10.81
C SER A 72 -52.02 16.28 9.83
N ASP A 73 -52.41 15.01 9.86
CA ASP A 73 -51.98 13.94 8.98
C ASP A 73 -52.21 14.30 7.51
N PHE A 74 -51.14 14.25 6.71
CA PHE A 74 -51.24 14.15 5.25
C PHE A 74 -50.47 12.92 4.78
N LEU A 75 -51.24 11.85 4.65
CA LEU A 75 -51.12 10.72 3.71
C LEU A 75 -49.77 10.56 2.99
N LEU A 76 -49.10 9.43 3.27
CA LEU A 76 -48.02 8.89 2.43
C LEU A 76 -48.44 8.85 0.95
N PRO A 77 -47.64 9.40 0.03
CA PRO A 77 -47.70 8.95 -1.35
C PRO A 77 -47.07 7.55 -1.44
N LYS A 78 -47.95 6.59 -1.72
CA LYS A 78 -47.66 5.25 -2.23
C LYS A 78 -46.81 5.36 -3.50
N SER A 79 -45.80 4.49 -3.59
CA SER A 79 -44.95 4.15 -4.74
C SER A 79 -44.08 5.26 -5.35
N LEU A 80 -42.79 5.22 -5.01
CA LEU A 80 -41.72 5.52 -5.96
C LEU A 80 -41.14 4.17 -6.41
N THR A 81 -41.55 3.78 -7.61
CA THR A 81 -41.04 2.65 -8.39
C THR A 81 -39.63 2.94 -8.90
N LYS A 82 -38.81 1.87 -8.98
CA LYS A 82 -37.43 1.82 -9.46
C LYS A 82 -36.43 2.51 -8.50
N PRO A 83 -35.46 1.77 -7.92
CA PRO A 83 -34.44 2.38 -7.08
C PRO A 83 -33.81 3.53 -7.85
N GLN A 84 -33.85 4.70 -7.24
CA GLN A 84 -33.15 5.90 -7.66
C GLN A 84 -31.64 5.63 -7.46
N LEU A 85 -31.10 4.74 -8.30
CA LEU A 85 -29.72 4.28 -8.32
C LEU A 85 -29.10 4.71 -9.64
N ILE A 86 -29.12 6.02 -9.90
CA ILE A 86 -28.42 6.68 -11.01
C ILE A 86 -28.08 8.08 -10.46
N ALA A 87 -26.84 8.56 -10.35
CA ALA A 87 -25.52 7.99 -10.60
C ALA A 87 -24.56 8.78 -9.68
N GLN A 88 -23.88 8.11 -8.76
CA GLN A 88 -22.55 8.60 -8.39
C GLN A 88 -21.66 8.13 -9.53
N THR A 89 -21.14 9.06 -10.33
CA THR A 89 -20.15 8.72 -11.36
C THR A 89 -19.07 7.88 -10.67
N PRO A 90 -18.78 6.65 -11.15
CA PRO A 90 -17.80 5.80 -10.48
C PRO A 90 -16.50 6.57 -10.45
N TYR A 91 -15.94 6.73 -9.24
CA TYR A 91 -14.63 7.34 -9.11
C TYR A 91 -13.66 6.56 -10.00
N THR A 92 -12.97 7.29 -10.87
CA THR A 92 -11.93 6.73 -11.75
C THR A 92 -10.63 7.42 -11.38
N PRO A 93 -9.63 6.70 -10.85
CA PRO A 93 -8.37 7.30 -10.45
C PRO A 93 -7.56 7.75 -11.65
N LYS A 94 -6.71 8.76 -11.43
CA LYS A 94 -5.61 9.05 -12.35
C LYS A 94 -4.67 7.87 -12.36
N GLN A 95 -4.15 7.55 -13.54
CA GLN A 95 -3.26 6.41 -13.74
C GLN A 95 -1.97 6.88 -14.40
N GLN A 96 -0.83 6.34 -13.94
CA GLN A 96 0.48 6.59 -14.52
C GLN A 96 1.25 5.27 -14.60
N TYR A 97 2.16 5.19 -15.56
CA TYR A 97 3.06 4.07 -15.74
C TYR A 97 4.49 4.55 -15.51
N ILE A 98 5.16 3.98 -14.51
CA ILE A 98 6.55 4.27 -14.18
C ILE A 98 7.21 2.92 -13.93
N PRO A 99 7.82 2.30 -14.95
CA PRO A 99 8.31 0.94 -14.85
C PRO A 99 9.39 0.82 -13.78
N ALA A 100 9.32 -0.23 -12.97
CA ALA A 100 10.44 -0.62 -12.12
C ALA A 100 11.66 -1.01 -12.98
N ASP A 101 12.85 -0.95 -12.41
CA ASP A 101 14.04 -1.47 -13.07
C ASP A 101 13.88 -2.99 -13.33
N PRO A 102 14.23 -3.50 -14.53
CA PRO A 102 14.13 -4.92 -14.85
C PRO A 102 14.84 -5.88 -13.88
N THR A 103 15.81 -5.42 -13.10
CA THR A 103 16.44 -6.26 -12.07
C THR A 103 15.54 -6.48 -10.85
N ASN A 104 14.50 -5.67 -10.66
CA ASN A 104 13.64 -5.69 -9.46
C ASN A 104 12.37 -6.55 -9.64
N TYR A 105 12.24 -7.29 -10.73
CA TYR A 105 11.16 -8.25 -10.93
C TYR A 105 11.62 -9.39 -11.84
N GLY A 106 10.84 -10.45 -11.93
CA GLY A 106 11.21 -11.61 -12.74
C GLY A 106 10.00 -12.32 -13.31
N GLN A 107 10.22 -13.33 -14.14
CA GLN A 107 9.12 -14.17 -14.63
C GLN A 107 8.47 -14.93 -13.46
N ARG A 108 7.16 -15.19 -13.58
CA ARG A 108 6.49 -16.15 -12.71
C ARG A 108 6.91 -17.56 -13.10
N TYR A 109 7.19 -18.39 -12.11
CA TYR A 109 7.61 -19.77 -12.31
C TYR A 109 6.39 -20.69 -12.40
N ALA A 110 6.35 -21.54 -13.42
CA ALA A 110 5.34 -22.59 -13.57
C ALA A 110 5.62 -23.81 -12.66
N LYS A 111 6.84 -23.94 -12.16
CA LYS A 111 7.28 -25.00 -11.23
C LYS A 111 8.17 -24.42 -10.15
N ASP A 112 8.10 -24.97 -8.95
CA ASP A 112 9.02 -24.62 -7.86
C ASP A 112 10.43 -25.20 -8.09
N TYR A 113 11.36 -24.91 -7.18
CA TYR A 113 12.74 -25.39 -7.26
C TYR A 113 12.91 -26.92 -7.23
N LYS A 114 11.89 -27.66 -6.76
CA LYS A 114 11.83 -29.13 -6.74
C LYS A 114 11.09 -29.70 -7.95
N GLY A 115 10.63 -28.86 -8.87
CA GLY A 115 9.87 -29.26 -10.05
C GLY A 115 8.38 -29.47 -9.81
N LYS A 116 7.84 -29.17 -8.62
CA LYS A 116 6.41 -29.24 -8.33
C LYS A 116 5.68 -28.15 -9.13
N PRO A 117 4.58 -28.45 -9.84
CA PRO A 117 3.77 -27.42 -10.50
C PRO A 117 3.29 -26.35 -9.52
N VAL A 118 3.25 -25.09 -9.99
CA VAL A 118 2.64 -23.98 -9.27
C VAL A 118 1.22 -23.78 -9.80
N ASP A 119 0.23 -24.05 -8.95
CA ASP A 119 -1.21 -24.01 -9.25
C ASP A 119 -1.98 -23.15 -8.22
N ASN A 120 -1.30 -22.19 -7.59
CA ASN A 120 -1.90 -21.26 -6.65
C ASN A 120 -2.87 -20.30 -7.36
N ASP A 121 -4.02 -20.03 -6.73
CA ASP A 121 -4.87 -18.92 -7.13
C ASP A 121 -4.15 -17.58 -6.92
N TRP A 122 -4.61 -16.53 -7.61
CA TRP A 122 -4.07 -15.18 -7.43
C TRP A 122 -4.28 -14.68 -6.01
N LEU A 123 -3.25 -14.04 -5.44
CA LEU A 123 -3.30 -13.36 -4.13
C LEU A 123 -3.12 -11.87 -4.32
N VAL A 124 -3.79 -11.04 -3.53
CA VAL A 124 -3.40 -9.63 -3.38
C VAL A 124 -2.76 -9.44 -2.02
N VAL A 125 -1.56 -8.87 -2.00
CA VAL A 125 -0.87 -8.50 -0.76
C VAL A 125 -0.73 -6.99 -0.71
N LEU A 126 -1.34 -6.40 0.32
CA LEU A 126 -1.31 -4.97 0.59
C LEU A 126 -0.07 -4.60 1.40
N HIS A 127 0.55 -3.51 1.00
CA HIS A 127 1.74 -2.91 1.61
C HIS A 127 1.49 -1.44 1.92
N GLU A 128 2.42 -0.82 2.65
CA GLU A 128 2.56 0.64 2.72
C GLU A 128 3.99 1.05 2.37
N THR A 129 4.20 2.30 1.96
CA THR A 129 5.53 2.79 1.57
C THR A 129 6.42 3.18 2.75
N VAL A 130 5.85 3.37 3.94
CA VAL A 130 6.44 4.01 5.14
C VAL A 130 6.77 5.49 4.93
N TYR A 131 7.26 5.88 3.76
CA TYR A 131 7.56 7.26 3.35
C TYR A 131 6.68 7.70 2.17
N SER A 132 7.14 8.66 1.37
CA SER A 132 6.41 9.13 0.18
C SER A 132 6.39 8.11 -0.95
N ALA A 133 5.42 8.27 -1.85
CA ALA A 133 5.34 7.49 -3.09
C ALA A 133 6.59 7.66 -3.95
N ASN A 134 7.12 8.89 -4.04
CA ASN A 134 8.34 9.17 -4.80
C ASN A 134 9.56 8.42 -4.24
N SER A 135 9.65 8.26 -2.90
CA SER A 135 10.71 7.47 -2.30
C SER A 135 10.63 6.01 -2.73
N ALA A 136 9.42 5.43 -2.73
CA ALA A 136 9.22 4.04 -3.19
C ALA A 136 9.52 3.89 -4.69
N ILE A 137 9.05 4.82 -5.52
CA ILE A 137 9.34 4.84 -6.97
C ILE A 137 10.85 4.85 -7.20
N ASN A 138 11.58 5.77 -6.56
CA ASN A 138 13.04 5.86 -6.70
C ASN A 138 13.76 4.57 -6.31
N THR A 139 13.28 3.87 -5.28
CA THR A 139 13.80 2.56 -4.88
C THR A 139 13.56 1.52 -5.98
N PHE A 140 12.35 1.45 -6.53
CA PHE A 140 11.96 0.43 -7.51
C PHE A 140 12.57 0.67 -8.89
N THR A 141 12.88 1.92 -9.24
CA THR A 141 13.53 2.29 -10.52
C THR A 141 15.05 2.21 -10.47
N LYS A 142 15.64 1.89 -9.32
CA LYS A 142 17.10 1.70 -9.17
C LYS A 142 17.46 0.24 -9.40
N ALA A 143 18.44 -0.02 -10.27
CA ALA A 143 18.98 -1.36 -10.49
C ALA A 143 19.57 -1.98 -9.20
N ASN A 144 19.23 -3.25 -8.95
CA ASN A 144 19.73 -4.10 -7.86
C ASN A 144 20.06 -5.49 -8.40
N TYR A 145 21.34 -5.85 -8.43
CA TYR A 145 21.81 -7.12 -9.00
C TYR A 145 21.90 -8.26 -7.99
N ARG A 146 21.73 -7.97 -6.70
CA ARG A 146 21.74 -8.95 -5.62
C ARG A 146 20.30 -9.28 -5.25
N ASP A 147 19.95 -10.56 -5.26
CA ASP A 147 18.58 -11.04 -4.99
C ASP A 147 18.01 -10.46 -3.68
N GLU A 148 18.85 -10.30 -2.65
CA GLU A 148 18.47 -9.75 -1.35
C GLU A 148 18.13 -8.25 -1.35
N ASP A 149 18.63 -7.50 -2.34
CA ASP A 149 18.41 -6.05 -2.49
C ASP A 149 17.25 -5.74 -3.45
N GLN A 150 16.77 -6.74 -4.20
CA GLN A 150 15.71 -6.54 -5.17
C GLN A 150 14.34 -6.38 -4.49
N VAL A 151 13.63 -5.31 -4.84
CA VAL A 151 12.32 -5.01 -4.25
C VAL A 151 11.44 -4.26 -5.26
N SER A 152 10.17 -4.64 -5.33
CA SER A 152 9.18 -3.98 -6.19
C SER A 152 7.75 -4.34 -5.80
N TYR A 153 6.82 -3.53 -6.28
CA TYR A 153 5.38 -3.80 -6.24
C TYR A 153 4.79 -3.67 -7.64
N HIS A 154 3.57 -4.19 -7.84
CA HIS A 154 2.89 -4.06 -9.13
C HIS A 154 2.24 -2.69 -9.26
N ALA A 155 1.60 -2.23 -8.17
CA ALA A 155 0.98 -0.92 -8.11
C ALA A 155 1.30 -0.18 -6.82
N LEU A 156 1.31 1.14 -6.91
CA LEU A 156 1.43 2.09 -5.80
C LEU A 156 0.32 3.12 -5.89
N ILE A 157 -0.36 3.42 -4.78
CA ILE A 157 -1.46 4.39 -4.73
C ILE A 157 -1.06 5.59 -3.89
N LYS A 158 -0.92 6.75 -4.55
CA LYS A 158 -0.55 8.02 -3.93
C LYS A 158 -1.64 8.55 -2.99
N LEU A 159 -1.30 9.52 -2.14
CA LEU A 159 -2.26 10.17 -1.23
C LEU A 159 -3.47 10.77 -1.94
N ASP A 160 -3.31 11.23 -3.19
CA ASP A 160 -4.38 11.77 -4.03
C ASP A 160 -5.19 10.71 -4.80
N GLY A 161 -4.90 9.42 -4.57
CA GLY A 161 -5.51 8.29 -5.27
C GLY A 161 -4.94 7.99 -6.65
N THR A 162 -3.90 8.69 -7.11
CA THR A 162 -3.25 8.31 -8.37
C THR A 162 -2.65 6.91 -8.24
N ILE A 163 -3.00 6.02 -9.17
CA ILE A 163 -2.41 4.69 -9.30
C ILE A 163 -1.17 4.77 -10.19
N ILE A 164 -0.03 4.33 -9.66
CA ILE A 164 1.21 4.15 -10.40
C ILE A 164 1.41 2.66 -10.63
N TYR A 165 1.44 2.25 -11.90
CA TYR A 165 1.79 0.88 -12.29
C TYR A 165 3.30 0.77 -12.51
N LEU A 166 3.94 -0.20 -11.88
CA LEU A 166 5.39 -0.37 -11.88
C LEU A 166 5.87 -1.70 -12.46
N VAL A 167 5.25 -2.82 -12.03
CA VAL A 167 5.56 -4.15 -12.54
C VAL A 167 4.30 -4.73 -13.21
N PRO A 168 4.38 -5.19 -14.47
CA PRO A 168 3.23 -5.81 -15.12
C PRO A 168 2.74 -7.06 -14.36
N PRO A 169 1.42 -7.33 -14.30
CA PRO A 169 0.84 -8.40 -13.49
C PRO A 169 1.35 -9.81 -13.83
N GLU A 170 1.74 -10.05 -15.08
CA GLU A 170 2.30 -11.31 -15.56
C GLU A 170 3.70 -11.60 -14.99
N TYR A 171 4.40 -10.57 -14.49
CA TYR A 171 5.69 -10.72 -13.82
C TYR A 171 5.52 -10.87 -12.30
N ARG A 172 6.50 -11.52 -11.69
CA ARG A 172 6.69 -11.63 -10.25
C ARG A 172 7.42 -10.40 -9.75
N ALA A 173 6.71 -9.51 -9.05
CA ALA A 173 7.34 -8.47 -8.23
C ALA A 173 7.89 -9.05 -6.92
N TYR A 174 8.85 -8.37 -6.31
CA TYR A 174 9.56 -8.83 -5.11
C TYR A 174 9.09 -8.08 -3.87
N GLY A 175 7.86 -8.36 -3.45
CA GLY A 175 7.19 -7.55 -2.43
C GLY A 175 7.16 -8.16 -1.03
N ALA A 176 7.12 -9.49 -0.89
CA ALA A 176 6.76 -10.15 0.37
C ALA A 176 7.88 -10.87 1.12
N GLY A 177 9.06 -11.09 0.50
CA GLY A 177 10.15 -11.86 1.13
C GLY A 177 9.70 -13.23 1.65
N ASN A 178 10.23 -13.65 2.81
CA ASN A 178 9.84 -14.89 3.50
C ASN A 178 8.36 -14.83 3.94
N SER A 179 7.49 -15.53 3.22
CA SER A 179 6.05 -15.38 3.37
C SER A 179 5.26 -16.62 3.01
N VAL A 180 4.14 -16.81 3.72
CA VAL A 180 3.19 -17.91 3.53
C VAL A 180 1.76 -17.38 3.72
N PHE A 181 0.90 -17.65 2.76
CA PHE A 181 -0.52 -17.35 2.87
C PHE A 181 -1.29 -18.54 3.45
N MET A 182 -2.15 -18.28 4.44
CA MET A 182 -3.03 -19.31 5.01
C MET A 182 -4.40 -19.22 4.33
N SER A 183 -4.80 -20.27 3.61
CA SER A 183 -6.11 -20.39 3.00
C SER A 183 -6.88 -21.59 3.53
N ALA A 184 -8.12 -21.78 3.06
CA ALA A 184 -8.87 -23.00 3.32
C ALA A 184 -8.18 -24.29 2.81
N ARG A 185 -7.22 -24.17 1.89
CA ARG A 185 -6.39 -25.27 1.37
C ARG A 185 -5.11 -25.52 2.19
N GLY A 186 -4.87 -24.74 3.24
CA GLY A 186 -3.67 -24.80 4.07
C GLY A 186 -2.64 -23.72 3.69
N GLU A 187 -1.37 -24.05 3.89
CA GLU A 187 -0.24 -23.15 3.61
C GLU A 187 0.01 -23.04 2.10
N GLU A 188 0.01 -21.81 1.59
CA GLU A 188 0.32 -21.47 0.21
C GLU A 188 1.59 -20.63 0.14
N THR A 189 2.61 -21.17 -0.53
CA THR A 189 3.88 -20.49 -0.80
C THR A 189 4.63 -21.20 -1.92
N VAL A 190 5.59 -20.52 -2.56
CA VAL A 190 6.45 -21.10 -3.59
C VAL A 190 7.90 -20.77 -3.27
N GLN A 191 8.77 -21.78 -3.29
CA GLN A 191 10.22 -21.59 -3.23
C GLN A 191 10.80 -21.71 -4.64
N THR A 192 11.33 -20.62 -5.17
CA THR A 192 11.90 -20.59 -6.53
C THR A 192 13.43 -20.68 -6.54
N ASN A 193 14.06 -20.34 -5.41
CA ASN A 193 15.50 -20.43 -5.19
C ASN A 193 15.75 -21.21 -3.89
N PRO A 194 16.50 -22.33 -3.90
CA PRO A 194 16.76 -23.12 -2.69
C PRO A 194 17.55 -22.36 -1.60
N GLN A 195 18.23 -21.26 -1.96
CA GLN A 195 18.97 -20.42 -1.02
C GLN A 195 18.13 -19.34 -0.35
N LEU A 196 16.90 -19.10 -0.85
CA LEU A 196 15.99 -18.10 -0.31
C LEU A 196 14.80 -18.77 0.37
N PRO A 197 14.23 -18.14 1.42
CA PRO A 197 12.99 -18.62 2.00
C PRO A 197 11.83 -18.66 0.99
N PRO A 198 10.83 -19.53 1.19
CA PRO A 198 9.64 -19.57 0.35
C PRO A 198 8.85 -18.26 0.44
N SER A 199 8.15 -17.93 -0.63
CA SER A 199 7.44 -16.65 -0.76
C SER A 199 6.13 -16.75 -1.52
N VAL A 200 5.19 -15.87 -1.20
CA VAL A 200 3.97 -15.68 -2.00
C VAL A 200 4.20 -14.89 -3.30
N ASN A 201 5.38 -14.29 -3.48
CA ASN A 201 5.70 -13.41 -4.63
C ASN A 201 5.29 -14.02 -5.98
N ASN A 202 5.47 -15.34 -6.16
CA ASN A 202 5.24 -16.02 -7.44
C ASN A 202 3.77 -16.01 -7.91
N PHE A 203 2.80 -15.83 -7.02
CA PHE A 203 1.36 -15.79 -7.32
C PHE A 203 0.64 -14.57 -6.73
N ALA A 204 1.40 -13.64 -6.14
CA ALA A 204 0.85 -12.41 -5.57
C ALA A 204 0.88 -11.23 -6.56
N TYR A 205 -0.16 -10.40 -6.46
CA TYR A 205 -0.23 -9.04 -6.95
C TYR A 205 -0.04 -8.09 -5.75
N HIS A 206 0.99 -7.26 -5.80
CA HIS A 206 1.42 -6.41 -4.70
C HIS A 206 0.96 -4.97 -4.94
N VAL A 207 0.20 -4.43 -3.99
CA VAL A 207 -0.27 -3.05 -4.03
C VAL A 207 0.20 -2.32 -2.78
N SER A 208 0.90 -1.21 -2.93
CA SER A 208 1.33 -0.37 -1.82
C SER A 208 0.49 0.90 -1.74
N LEU A 209 0.16 1.33 -0.53
CA LEU A 209 -0.45 2.62 -0.25
C LEU A 209 0.62 3.60 0.23
N GLU A 210 0.64 4.80 -0.33
CA GLU A 210 1.48 5.88 0.19
C GLU A 210 1.10 6.18 1.65
N THR A 211 2.07 6.05 2.55
CA THR A 211 1.88 6.34 3.98
C THR A 211 1.60 7.84 4.17
N PRO A 212 0.62 8.23 4.99
CA PRO A 212 0.36 9.64 5.29
C PRO A 212 1.57 10.29 5.99
N PRO A 213 1.71 11.63 5.94
CA PRO A 213 2.87 12.32 6.52
C PRO A 213 3.14 12.02 8.01
N ASP A 214 2.10 11.75 8.80
CA ASP A 214 2.23 11.39 10.22
C ASP A 214 2.63 9.92 10.47
N GLY A 215 2.69 9.10 9.42
CA GLY A 215 3.14 7.71 9.45
C GLY A 215 4.60 7.50 9.03
N ALA A 216 5.33 8.56 8.67
CA ALA A 216 6.75 8.50 8.28
C ALA A 216 7.71 8.29 9.48
N ASN A 217 7.43 7.26 10.27
CA ASN A 217 8.12 6.89 11.50
C ASN A 217 7.86 5.40 11.82
N SER A 218 8.43 4.92 12.93
CA SER A 218 8.31 3.53 13.39
C SER A 218 7.10 3.26 14.28
N ASN A 219 6.17 4.22 14.47
CA ASN A 219 5.01 4.00 15.32
C ASN A 219 4.11 2.90 14.74
N PRO A 220 3.43 2.12 15.59
CA PRO A 220 2.57 1.03 15.12
C PRO A 220 1.31 1.51 14.38
N TYR A 221 0.97 2.80 14.48
CA TYR A 221 -0.22 3.41 13.89
C TYR A 221 0.08 4.82 13.36
N HIS A 222 -0.71 5.23 12.38
CA HIS A 222 -0.82 6.60 11.85
C HIS A 222 -2.31 6.95 11.60
N SER A 223 -2.59 8.15 11.11
CA SER A 223 -3.94 8.68 10.85
C SER A 223 -4.84 7.87 9.91
N GLY A 224 -4.32 6.82 9.27
CA GLY A 224 -5.00 6.03 8.25
C GLY A 224 -4.76 6.55 6.82
N TYR A 225 -5.39 5.89 5.85
CA TYR A 225 -5.25 6.22 4.42
C TYR A 225 -6.38 7.14 3.95
N THR A 226 -6.15 7.90 2.89
CA THR A 226 -7.16 8.84 2.37
C THR A 226 -8.33 8.10 1.74
N GLU A 227 -9.50 8.76 1.64
CA GLU A 227 -10.65 8.22 0.90
C GLU A 227 -10.27 7.91 -0.55
N TYR A 228 -9.48 8.77 -1.19
CA TYR A 228 -9.01 8.55 -2.56
C TYR A 228 -8.18 7.28 -2.68
N GLN A 229 -7.34 6.96 -1.69
CA GLN A 229 -6.58 5.71 -1.68
C GLN A 229 -7.50 4.49 -1.58
N TYR A 230 -8.50 4.50 -0.69
CA TYR A 230 -9.46 3.41 -0.56
C TYR A 230 -10.31 3.22 -1.83
N HIS A 231 -10.82 4.31 -2.41
CA HIS A 231 -11.58 4.26 -3.66
C HIS A 231 -10.72 3.75 -4.82
N SER A 232 -9.45 4.16 -4.91
CA SER A 232 -8.52 3.70 -5.94
C SER A 232 -8.16 2.24 -5.80
N LEU A 233 -7.93 1.78 -4.56
CA LEU A 233 -7.66 0.37 -4.28
C LEU A 233 -8.87 -0.50 -4.65
N ALA A 234 -10.08 -0.04 -4.30
CA ALA A 234 -11.31 -0.74 -4.63
C ALA A 234 -11.61 -0.74 -6.14
N TRP A 235 -11.37 0.39 -6.82
CA TRP A 235 -11.45 0.49 -8.29
C TRP A 235 -10.46 -0.47 -8.95
N LEU A 236 -9.19 -0.41 -8.57
CA LEU A 236 -8.11 -1.25 -9.11
C LEU A 236 -8.44 -2.73 -8.95
N LEU A 237 -8.74 -3.16 -7.73
CA LEU A 237 -8.97 -4.57 -7.43
C LEU A 237 -10.32 -5.06 -7.97
N GLY A 238 -11.30 -4.17 -8.11
CA GLY A 238 -12.65 -4.49 -8.61
C GLY A 238 -12.65 -5.03 -10.05
N HIS A 239 -11.64 -4.69 -10.84
CA HIS A 239 -11.45 -5.23 -12.19
C HIS A 239 -10.98 -6.70 -12.20
N PHE A 240 -10.49 -7.22 -11.07
CA PHE A 240 -10.05 -8.59 -10.95
C PHE A 240 -11.17 -9.48 -10.40
N LYS A 241 -11.30 -10.68 -10.97
CA LYS A 241 -12.17 -11.74 -10.44
C LYS A 241 -11.53 -12.43 -9.23
N ILE A 242 -11.14 -11.65 -8.23
CA ILE A 242 -10.53 -12.13 -6.99
C ILE A 242 -11.54 -12.08 -5.85
N SER A 243 -11.54 -13.12 -5.01
CA SER A 243 -12.37 -13.16 -3.81
C SER A 243 -11.76 -12.32 -2.68
N SER A 244 -12.60 -11.76 -1.82
CA SER A 244 -12.14 -10.87 -0.74
C SER A 244 -11.26 -11.53 0.32
N ASP A 245 -11.32 -12.85 0.47
CA ASP A 245 -10.45 -13.65 1.35
C ASP A 245 -9.05 -13.84 0.76
N ARG A 246 -8.89 -13.63 -0.56
CA ARG A 246 -7.60 -13.60 -1.27
C ARG A 246 -6.95 -12.21 -1.27
N ILE A 247 -7.46 -11.28 -0.45
CA ILE A 247 -6.86 -9.96 -0.22
C ILE A 247 -6.34 -9.94 1.22
N THR A 248 -5.03 -9.89 1.35
CA THR A 248 -4.31 -9.99 2.63
C THR A 248 -3.32 -8.83 2.80
N THR A 249 -2.79 -8.68 4.00
CA THR A 249 -1.73 -7.71 4.30
C THR A 249 -0.37 -8.36 4.32
N HIS A 250 0.70 -7.59 4.13
CA HIS A 250 2.06 -8.09 4.26
C HIS A 250 2.30 -8.69 5.65
N LYS A 251 1.81 -8.03 6.70
CA LYS A 251 1.85 -8.56 8.08
C LYS A 251 1.25 -9.98 8.21
N GLN A 252 0.16 -10.27 7.51
CA GLN A 252 -0.52 -11.57 7.62
C GLN A 252 0.26 -12.71 6.95
N VAL A 253 0.96 -12.41 5.85
CA VAL A 253 1.75 -13.41 5.14
C VAL A 253 3.19 -13.53 5.66
N ASP A 254 3.69 -12.54 6.38
CA ASP A 254 5.06 -12.51 6.87
C ASP A 254 5.42 -13.70 7.77
N ARG A 255 6.62 -14.22 7.58
CA ARG A 255 7.23 -15.27 8.41
C ARG A 255 8.56 -14.84 9.03
N SER A 256 9.03 -13.63 8.73
CA SER A 256 10.22 -13.04 9.35
C SER A 256 9.93 -12.36 10.70
N GLY A 257 8.66 -12.00 10.95
CA GLY A 257 8.25 -11.23 12.12
C GLY A 257 8.63 -9.74 12.04
N GLN A 258 9.03 -9.25 10.87
CA GLN A 258 9.53 -7.89 10.66
C GLN A 258 8.50 -6.97 10.01
N ARG A 259 7.36 -7.51 9.54
CA ARG A 259 6.39 -6.75 8.76
C ARG A 259 5.13 -6.44 9.58
N ALA A 260 4.72 -5.18 9.55
CA ALA A 260 3.54 -4.68 10.25
C ALA A 260 2.53 -4.01 9.31
N ASP A 261 2.87 -3.92 8.02
CA ASP A 261 2.15 -3.14 7.03
C ASP A 261 0.95 -3.88 6.40
N PRO A 262 -0.04 -3.12 5.90
CA PRO A 262 -0.23 -1.68 6.09
C PRO A 262 -0.76 -1.38 7.49
N ARG A 263 -0.12 -0.45 8.21
CA ARG A 263 -0.61 0.06 9.50
C ARG A 263 -1.91 0.85 9.29
N SER A 264 -2.77 0.88 10.30
CA SER A 264 -4.04 1.63 10.29
C SER A 264 -4.97 1.36 9.09
N PHE A 265 -4.88 0.19 8.44
CA PHE A 265 -5.75 -0.15 7.31
C PHE A 265 -7.15 -0.57 7.77
N GLU A 266 -8.17 0.14 7.28
CA GLU A 266 -9.58 -0.10 7.59
C GLU A 266 -10.18 -1.14 6.63
N ARG A 267 -9.99 -2.42 6.96
CA ARG A 267 -10.39 -3.53 6.07
C ARG A 267 -11.89 -3.50 5.72
N GLN A 268 -12.78 -3.25 6.67
CA GLN A 268 -14.23 -3.25 6.44
C GLN A 268 -14.65 -2.13 5.47
N LYS A 269 -14.07 -0.94 5.60
CA LYS A 269 -14.29 0.19 4.69
C LYS A 269 -13.87 -0.17 3.28
N PHE A 270 -12.65 -0.69 3.12
CA PHE A 270 -12.16 -1.17 1.83
C PHE A 270 -13.09 -2.22 1.22
N LEU A 271 -13.52 -3.23 1.99
CA LEU A 271 -14.38 -4.29 1.47
C LEU A 271 -15.74 -3.80 1.00
N GLY A 272 -16.35 -2.84 1.71
CA GLY A 272 -17.61 -2.22 1.28
C GLY A 272 -17.47 -1.53 -0.08
N LEU A 273 -16.37 -0.80 -0.29
CA LEU A 273 -16.06 -0.17 -1.58
C LEU A 273 -15.77 -1.23 -2.66
N PHE A 274 -14.91 -2.20 -2.37
CA PHE A 274 -14.52 -3.25 -3.29
C PHE A 274 -15.72 -4.03 -3.84
N GLN A 275 -16.64 -4.45 -2.97
CA GLN A 275 -17.88 -5.13 -3.38
C GLN A 275 -18.77 -4.24 -4.24
N SER A 276 -18.81 -2.93 -3.97
CA SER A 276 -19.59 -1.98 -4.75
C SER A 276 -19.02 -1.81 -6.16
N TYR A 277 -17.69 -1.72 -6.30
CA TYR A 277 -17.03 -1.67 -7.62
C TYR A 277 -17.18 -2.96 -8.41
N GLN A 278 -17.03 -4.13 -7.77
CA GLN A 278 -17.25 -5.41 -8.45
C GLN A 278 -18.67 -5.51 -9.03
N LYS A 279 -19.69 -5.11 -8.26
CA LYS A 279 -21.08 -5.06 -8.75
C LYS A 279 -21.26 -4.09 -9.91
N PHE A 280 -20.66 -2.91 -9.82
CA PHE A 280 -20.73 -1.91 -10.88
C PHE A 280 -20.09 -2.41 -12.17
N ILE A 281 -18.87 -2.97 -12.09
CA ILE A 281 -18.14 -3.52 -13.25
C ILE A 281 -18.91 -4.69 -13.87
N GLN A 282 -19.46 -5.58 -13.04
CA GLN A 282 -20.28 -6.69 -13.51
C GLN A 282 -21.52 -6.17 -14.26
N TYR A 283 -22.22 -5.18 -13.70
CA TYR A 283 -23.38 -4.56 -14.36
C TYR A 283 -23.03 -3.98 -15.73
N GLN A 284 -21.89 -3.29 -15.86
CA GLN A 284 -21.44 -2.72 -17.14
C GLN A 284 -21.04 -3.79 -18.17
N ALA A 285 -20.58 -4.97 -17.72
CA ALA A 285 -20.21 -6.07 -18.61
C ALA A 285 -21.44 -6.81 -19.17
N ASP A 286 -22.57 -6.75 -18.46
CA ASP A 286 -23.82 -7.44 -18.81
C ASP A 286 -24.77 -6.59 -19.68
N THR A 287 -24.45 -5.31 -19.91
CA THR A 287 -25.21 -4.34 -20.72
C THR A 287 -24.51 -4.02 -22.03
#